data_AF-A0AAV8WDW6-F1
#
_entry.id   AF-A0AAV8WDW6-F1
#
_cell.length_a   1.000
_cell.length_b   1.000
_cell.length_c   1.000
_cell.angle_alpha   90.00
_cell.angle_beta   90.00
_cell.angle_gamma   90.00
#
_symmetry.space_group_name_H-M   'P 1'
#
loop_
_entity.id
_entity.type
_entity.pdbx_description
1 polymer ?
#
loop_
_entity_poly.entity_id
_entity_poly.type
_entity_poly.pdbx_seq_one_letter_code
_entity_poly.pdbx_strand_id
1 'polypeptide(L)'
;MVQHEGSNSGDEGSSIPDNPAKGIPTGKYHLVGWGIDTTGRRLIDEIVQIAGFTPTSKFSQYIMPFADLNPMYSRRHNIRVINMPRYRRLKDLKTSQFVKTKSEISALQDFLQWLESVKGEDVDGIILIYHEVRKAAPGMLLEALRRYQLVERFSKVVKGFANGFNIAQTKCANTTKYFSLRVMSKILLNKEEENFSSAVDRARASFEIAVHLAQGERLELDGKPSAEATGKEQHVVDFVCPFVNPISAEEDEIKTFKVLLERQNTFRPVFCDLLKASRSERQHASYLRRLLAENNINYDKLKEAYDTGAKEGLEKVIKNEIANAKEKDLNELLEILDCFFDPEKKAVQPKTPRFYPQYNNRRRQRFNNKNQSSNSDSHSPNASTDNPTTEPVSDDTSPRSEEPEKTAVAAQ
;
A
#
# COMPACT_ATOMS: atom_id res chain seq x y z
N MET A 1 30.44 11.68 9.12
CA MET A 1 30.12 11.21 7.75
C MET A 1 28.69 11.61 7.43
N VAL A 2 28.48 12.45 6.42
CA VAL A 2 27.12 12.81 5.98
C VAL A 2 26.63 11.70 5.04
N GLN A 3 25.46 11.11 5.33
CA GLN A 3 24.82 10.18 4.40
C GLN A 3 24.05 10.98 3.37
N HIS A 4 24.46 10.93 2.10
CA HIS A 4 23.60 11.35 1.01
C HIS A 4 22.42 10.38 0.91
N GLU A 5 21.21 10.84 1.26
CA GLU A 5 20.00 10.16 0.81
C GLU A 5 20.00 10.15 -0.72
N GLY A 6 19.76 8.99 -1.32
CA GLY A 6 19.91 8.80 -2.76
C GLY A 6 18.86 9.59 -3.54
N SER A 7 19.27 10.69 -4.19
CA SER A 7 18.43 11.57 -4.99
C SER A 7 17.56 10.78 -5.97
N ASN A 8 16.24 10.94 -5.87
CA ASN A 8 15.26 10.27 -6.74
C ASN A 8 15.12 11.02 -8.08
N SER A 9 16.25 11.25 -8.77
CA SER A 9 16.30 11.92 -10.07
C SER A 9 15.65 11.02 -11.14
N GLY A 10 14.42 11.35 -11.52
CA GLY A 10 13.64 10.56 -12.49
C GLY A 10 12.12 10.70 -12.40
N ASP A 11 11.58 11.46 -11.43
CA ASP A 11 10.13 11.75 -11.32
C ASP A 11 9.84 13.26 -11.14
N GLU A 12 10.81 14.13 -11.39
CA GLU A 12 10.69 15.62 -11.33
C GLU A 12 9.94 16.19 -12.57
N GLY A 13 8.91 15.49 -13.02
CA GLY A 13 8.22 15.81 -14.27
C GLY A 13 6.86 15.15 -14.46
N SER A 14 6.42 14.27 -13.55
CA SER A 14 4.99 14.00 -13.41
C SER A 14 4.41 15.01 -12.43
N SER A 15 3.47 15.83 -12.91
CA SER A 15 2.63 16.61 -12.00
C SER A 15 1.99 15.66 -10.98
N ILE A 16 1.86 16.12 -9.74
CA ILE A 16 0.96 15.45 -8.80
C ILE A 16 -0.43 15.61 -9.45
N PRO A 17 -1.11 14.52 -9.81
CA PRO A 17 -2.38 14.64 -10.51
C PRO A 17 -3.39 15.25 -9.55
N ASP A 18 -3.91 16.43 -9.89
CA ASP A 18 -4.98 17.06 -9.15
C ASP A 18 -6.20 16.13 -9.18
N ASN A 19 -6.42 15.47 -8.04
CA ASN A 19 -7.61 14.70 -7.76
C ASN A 19 -8.37 15.46 -6.65
N PRO A 20 -9.05 16.57 -7.00
CA PRO A 20 -9.83 17.33 -6.05
C PRO A 20 -10.96 16.43 -5.53
N ALA A 21 -11.13 16.43 -4.21
CA ALA A 21 -12.20 15.65 -3.61
C ALA A 21 -13.56 16.18 -4.06
N LYS A 22 -14.53 15.29 -4.29
CA LYS A 22 -15.90 15.69 -4.67
C LYS A 22 -16.67 16.37 -3.53
N GLY A 23 -16.19 16.24 -2.29
CA GLY A 23 -16.86 16.68 -1.08
C GLY A 23 -18.03 15.76 -0.68
N ILE A 24 -18.54 15.97 0.53
CA ILE A 24 -19.84 15.47 0.99
C ILE A 24 -20.64 16.59 1.66
N PRO A 25 -21.98 16.50 1.74
CA PRO A 25 -22.79 17.45 2.50
C PRO A 25 -22.38 17.49 3.97
N THR A 26 -22.50 18.65 4.62
CA THR A 26 -22.32 18.79 6.06
C THR A 26 -23.33 17.94 6.83
N GLY A 27 -22.94 17.46 8.01
CA GLY A 27 -23.69 16.49 8.79
C GLY A 27 -22.95 16.08 10.06
N LYS A 28 -23.56 15.22 10.87
CA LYS A 28 -22.98 14.68 12.09
C LYS A 28 -22.12 13.48 11.75
N TYR A 29 -20.85 13.69 11.42
CA TYR A 29 -19.91 12.59 11.17
C TYR A 29 -18.93 12.39 12.32
N HIS A 30 -18.41 11.17 12.46
CA HIS A 30 -17.28 10.86 13.34
C HIS A 30 -16.02 10.69 12.49
N LEU A 31 -15.02 11.54 12.73
CA LEU A 31 -13.71 11.48 12.09
C LEU A 31 -12.89 10.35 12.70
N VAL A 32 -12.31 9.49 11.85
CA VAL A 32 -11.48 8.36 12.27
C VAL A 32 -10.18 8.37 11.50
N GLY A 33 -9.06 8.47 12.20
CA GLY A 33 -7.74 8.28 11.62
C GLY A 33 -7.57 6.86 11.11
N TRP A 34 -7.05 6.69 9.89
CA TRP A 34 -7.02 5.41 9.21
C TRP A 34 -5.71 5.19 8.44
N GLY A 35 -5.28 3.93 8.36
CA GLY A 35 -4.10 3.56 7.59
C GLY A 35 -3.99 2.05 7.34
N ILE A 36 -3.25 1.71 6.28
CA ILE A 36 -2.88 0.33 5.94
C ILE A 36 -1.38 0.22 5.63
N ASP A 37 -0.77 -0.90 6.02
CA ASP A 37 0.49 -1.39 5.45
C ASP A 37 0.18 -2.35 4.30
N THR A 38 1.03 -2.41 3.28
CA THR A 38 0.76 -3.19 2.06
C THR A 38 1.99 -3.92 1.52
N THR A 39 1.78 -4.92 0.64
CA THR A 39 2.88 -5.57 -0.10
C THR A 39 3.42 -4.71 -1.25
N GLY A 40 2.64 -3.70 -1.71
CA GLY A 40 2.97 -2.79 -2.80
C GLY A 40 2.00 -1.59 -2.93
N ARG A 41 1.76 -1.12 -4.15
CA ARG A 41 1.01 0.13 -4.48
C ARG A 41 0.05 0.02 -5.67
N ARG A 42 -0.31 -1.20 -6.05
CA ARG A 42 -1.24 -1.53 -7.14
C ARG A 42 -2.46 -2.19 -6.52
N LEU A 43 -3.64 -2.06 -7.13
CA LEU A 43 -4.88 -2.70 -6.66
C LEU A 43 -4.83 -4.26 -6.60
N ILE A 44 -3.79 -4.87 -7.16
CA ILE A 44 -3.50 -6.32 -7.09
C ILE A 44 -2.47 -6.70 -6.01
N ASP A 45 -1.89 -5.70 -5.32
CA ASP A 45 -1.07 -5.92 -4.14
C ASP A 45 -1.99 -6.09 -2.91
N GLU A 46 -1.44 -6.47 -1.76
CA GLU A 46 -2.23 -6.97 -0.62
C GLU A 46 -2.08 -6.09 0.63
N ILE A 47 -3.08 -6.15 1.52
CA ILE A 47 -3.05 -5.49 2.82
C ILE A 47 -2.29 -6.39 3.82
N VAL A 48 -1.36 -5.79 4.56
CA VAL A 48 -0.47 -6.45 5.54
C VAL A 48 -0.81 -6.02 6.97
N GLN A 49 -1.27 -4.79 7.16
CA GLN A 49 -1.87 -4.29 8.40
C GLN A 49 -3.03 -3.38 8.04
N ILE A 50 -4.09 -3.40 8.84
CA ILE A 50 -5.14 -2.38 8.82
C ILE A 50 -5.31 -1.80 10.24
N ALA A 51 -5.38 -0.48 10.32
CA ALA A 51 -5.42 0.26 11.57
C ALA A 51 -6.43 1.41 11.53
N GLY A 52 -7.04 1.69 12.68
CA GLY A 52 -7.96 2.79 12.91
C GLY A 52 -7.69 3.47 14.25
N PHE A 53 -7.95 4.77 14.34
CA PHE A 53 -7.66 5.59 15.51
C PHE A 53 -8.73 6.66 15.74
N THR A 54 -9.20 6.76 16.97
CA THR A 54 -9.80 7.95 17.58
C THR A 54 -9.10 8.19 18.92
N PRO A 55 -9.26 9.36 19.57
CA PRO A 55 -8.71 9.60 20.91
C PRO A 55 -9.22 8.60 21.97
N THR A 56 -10.42 8.03 21.76
CA THR A 56 -11.09 7.12 22.70
C THR A 56 -10.92 5.63 22.35
N SER A 57 -10.55 5.27 21.13
CA SER A 57 -10.50 3.87 20.66
C SER A 57 -9.48 3.66 19.54
N LYS A 58 -8.89 2.46 19.49
CA LYS A 58 -7.91 2.10 18.46
C LYS A 58 -8.11 0.68 17.96
N PHE A 59 -7.88 0.49 16.67
CA PHE A 59 -7.88 -0.81 16.00
C PHE A 59 -6.53 -1.05 15.33
N SER A 60 -6.05 -2.29 15.38
CA SER A 60 -4.86 -2.74 14.66
C SER A 60 -4.89 -4.24 14.47
N GLN A 61 -4.95 -4.71 13.23
CA GLN A 61 -4.84 -6.13 12.90
C GLN A 61 -3.84 -6.33 11.75
N TYR A 62 -2.85 -7.20 11.97
CA TYR A 62 -1.98 -7.70 10.91
C TYR A 62 -2.69 -8.81 10.12
N ILE A 63 -2.55 -8.77 8.80
CA ILE A 63 -3.12 -9.71 7.84
C ILE A 63 -1.96 -10.49 7.22
N MET A 64 -2.11 -11.80 7.04
CA MET A 64 -1.09 -12.62 6.37
C MET A 64 -1.26 -12.55 4.84
N PRO A 65 -0.34 -11.93 4.08
CA PRO A 65 -0.43 -11.87 2.62
C PRO A 65 -0.04 -13.20 1.97
N PHE A 66 -0.61 -13.50 0.80
CA PHE A 66 -0.22 -14.60 -0.07
C PHE A 66 1.14 -14.37 -0.73
N ALA A 67 1.44 -13.15 -1.19
CA ALA A 67 2.75 -12.76 -1.70
C ALA A 67 3.72 -12.37 -0.57
N ASP A 68 5.00 -12.21 -0.90
CA ASP A 68 6.00 -11.57 -0.04
C ASP A 68 6.01 -10.05 -0.28
N LEU A 69 6.27 -9.26 0.77
CA LEU A 69 6.36 -7.80 0.65
C LEU A 69 7.51 -7.40 -0.31
N ASN A 70 7.25 -6.45 -1.21
CA ASN A 70 8.29 -5.81 -2.02
C ASN A 70 9.40 -5.26 -1.10
N PRO A 71 10.71 -5.41 -1.41
CA PRO A 71 11.80 -4.92 -0.58
C PRO A 71 11.71 -3.43 -0.16
N MET A 72 11.10 -2.57 -0.98
CA MET A 72 10.79 -1.19 -0.62
C MET A 72 9.75 -1.12 0.52
N TYR A 73 8.67 -1.90 0.42
CA TYR A 73 7.57 -1.92 1.38
C TYR A 73 7.97 -2.64 2.67
N SER A 74 8.77 -3.71 2.57
CA SER A 74 9.37 -4.37 3.73
C SER A 74 10.22 -3.42 4.58
N ARG A 75 10.95 -2.49 3.94
CA ARG A 75 11.68 -1.41 4.64
C ARG A 75 10.73 -0.31 5.13
N ARG A 76 9.80 0.18 4.31
CA ARG A 76 8.83 1.24 4.66
C ARG A 76 8.04 0.90 5.92
N HIS A 77 7.60 -0.34 6.04
CA HIS A 77 6.75 -0.82 7.14
C HIS A 77 7.57 -1.43 8.30
N ASN A 78 8.86 -1.72 8.08
CA ASN A 78 9.69 -2.54 8.96
C ASN A 78 9.11 -3.95 9.20
N ILE A 79 8.51 -4.57 8.19
CA ILE A 79 7.88 -5.89 8.29
C ILE A 79 8.38 -6.79 7.16
N ARG A 80 8.46 -8.10 7.37
CA ARG A 80 8.75 -9.07 6.30
C ARG A 80 8.03 -10.40 6.53
N VAL A 81 7.63 -11.07 5.44
CA VAL A 81 7.31 -12.49 5.50
C VAL A 81 8.58 -13.31 5.69
N ILE A 82 8.58 -14.19 6.66
CA ILE A 82 9.58 -15.25 6.84
C ILE A 82 8.94 -16.56 6.41
N ASN A 83 9.47 -17.11 5.32
CA ASN A 83 9.09 -18.41 4.78
C ASN A 83 9.83 -19.51 5.58
N MET A 84 9.08 -20.45 6.17
CA MET A 84 9.61 -21.62 6.89
C MET A 84 9.17 -22.92 6.19
N PRO A 85 9.81 -24.08 6.44
CA PRO A 85 9.58 -25.31 5.65
C PRO A 85 8.14 -25.85 5.60
N ARG A 86 7.24 -25.41 6.50
CA ARG A 86 5.83 -25.83 6.55
C ARG A 86 4.82 -24.67 6.59
N TYR A 87 5.25 -23.43 6.77
CA TYR A 87 4.35 -22.27 6.94
C TYR A 87 5.07 -20.95 6.71
N ARG A 88 4.30 -19.87 6.53
CA ARG A 88 4.78 -18.50 6.35
C ARG A 88 4.27 -17.64 7.51
N ARG A 89 5.08 -16.70 8.01
CA ARG A 89 4.68 -15.78 9.09
C ARG A 89 5.30 -14.41 8.94
N LEU A 90 4.62 -13.35 9.38
CA LEU A 90 5.18 -12.01 9.42
C LEU A 90 6.14 -11.84 10.62
N LYS A 91 7.23 -11.12 10.37
CA LYS A 91 8.22 -10.69 11.38
C LYS A 91 8.34 -9.17 11.33
N ASP A 92 8.23 -8.52 12.48
CA ASP A 92 8.64 -7.13 12.66
C ASP A 92 10.18 -7.05 12.70
N LEU A 93 10.73 -6.10 11.97
CA LEU A 93 12.16 -5.86 11.82
C LEU A 93 12.69 -4.91 12.90
N LYS A 94 11.83 -4.13 13.59
CA LYS A 94 12.20 -3.31 14.76
C LYS A 94 12.44 -4.20 15.99
N THR A 95 11.40 -4.89 16.45
CA THR A 95 11.48 -5.77 17.64
C THR A 95 12.18 -7.11 17.37
N SER A 96 12.35 -7.48 16.09
CA SER A 96 12.74 -8.83 15.68
C SER A 96 11.80 -9.95 16.14
N GLN A 97 10.56 -9.64 16.52
CA GLN A 97 9.55 -10.63 16.92
C GLN A 97 8.62 -11.02 15.75
N PHE A 98 7.92 -12.14 15.90
CA PHE A 98 6.89 -12.58 14.96
C PHE A 98 5.53 -12.03 15.39
N VAL A 99 4.81 -11.38 14.46
CA VAL A 99 3.50 -10.77 14.77
C VAL A 99 2.37 -11.78 14.54
N LYS A 100 1.33 -11.74 15.39
CA LYS A 100 0.11 -12.53 15.20
C LYS A 100 -0.70 -11.95 14.04
N THR A 101 -1.11 -12.79 13.10
CA THR A 101 -1.89 -12.43 11.92
C THR A 101 -3.28 -13.07 11.93
N LYS A 102 -4.22 -12.48 11.19
CA LYS A 102 -5.48 -13.10 10.78
C LYS A 102 -5.52 -13.27 9.25
N SER A 103 -6.55 -13.96 8.75
CA SER A 103 -6.92 -13.90 7.32
C SER A 103 -7.47 -12.52 6.97
N GLU A 104 -7.43 -12.15 5.68
CA GLU A 104 -7.95 -10.87 5.20
C GLU A 104 -9.45 -10.70 5.54
N ILE A 105 -10.28 -11.71 5.25
CA ILE A 105 -11.72 -11.68 5.55
C ILE A 105 -12.01 -11.46 7.05
N SER A 106 -11.33 -12.17 7.95
CA SER A 106 -11.58 -12.03 9.40
C SER A 106 -11.18 -10.65 9.89
N ALA A 107 -10.01 -10.15 9.46
CA ALA A 107 -9.53 -8.82 9.84
C ALA A 107 -10.45 -7.70 9.32
N LEU A 108 -11.04 -7.85 8.13
CA LEU A 108 -12.04 -6.92 7.60
C LEU A 108 -13.37 -6.99 8.37
N GLN A 109 -13.80 -8.19 8.79
CA GLN A 109 -14.98 -8.36 9.64
C GLN A 109 -14.78 -7.73 11.02
N ASP A 110 -13.62 -7.95 11.67
CA ASP A 110 -13.25 -7.30 12.93
C ASP A 110 -13.24 -5.76 12.79
N PHE A 111 -12.67 -5.26 11.68
CA PHE A 111 -12.55 -3.82 11.42
C PHE A 111 -13.92 -3.16 11.18
N LEU A 112 -14.84 -3.84 10.48
CA LEU A 112 -16.22 -3.37 10.32
C LEU A 112 -16.97 -3.33 11.64
N GLN A 113 -16.84 -4.38 12.48
CA GLN A 113 -17.45 -4.39 13.81
C GLN A 113 -16.89 -3.27 14.71
N TRP A 114 -15.58 -2.99 14.62
CA TRP A 114 -14.98 -1.85 15.31
C TRP A 114 -15.52 -0.51 14.79
N LEU A 115 -15.60 -0.30 13.48
CA LEU A 115 -16.19 0.91 12.88
C LEU A 115 -17.66 1.11 13.29
N GLU A 116 -18.45 0.04 13.36
CA GLU A 116 -19.84 0.08 13.84
C GLU A 116 -19.90 0.55 15.31
N SER A 117 -19.05 0.00 16.18
CA SER A 117 -18.97 0.42 17.59
C SER A 117 -18.45 1.86 17.77
N VAL A 118 -17.55 2.31 16.88
CA VAL A 118 -16.99 3.67 16.91
C VAL A 118 -17.97 4.70 16.34
N LYS A 119 -18.79 4.33 15.36
CA LYS A 119 -19.87 5.18 14.83
C LYS A 119 -20.82 5.55 15.97
N GLY A 120 -21.42 4.56 16.62
CA GLY A 120 -22.55 4.76 17.52
C GLY A 120 -23.82 5.18 16.78
N GLU A 121 -24.84 5.59 17.53
CA GLU A 121 -26.20 5.77 17.01
C GLU A 121 -26.41 7.17 16.42
N ASP A 122 -26.13 8.24 17.17
CA ASP A 122 -26.44 9.66 16.87
C ASP A 122 -25.66 10.35 15.73
N VAL A 123 -24.95 9.59 14.88
CA VAL A 123 -24.14 10.14 13.77
C VAL A 123 -24.54 9.55 12.42
N ASP A 124 -24.48 10.36 11.37
CA ASP A 124 -24.79 9.98 9.99
C ASP A 124 -23.80 8.93 9.45
N GLY A 125 -22.55 8.96 9.92
CA GLY A 125 -21.54 7.96 9.61
C GLY A 125 -20.11 8.35 9.98
N ILE A 126 -19.15 7.59 9.46
CA ILE A 126 -17.71 7.81 9.65
C ILE A 126 -17.06 8.41 8.40
N ILE A 127 -16.07 9.30 8.61
CA ILE A 127 -15.11 9.73 7.59
C ILE A 127 -13.74 9.15 7.96
N LEU A 128 -13.11 8.42 7.02
CA LEU A 128 -11.76 7.85 7.22
C LEU A 128 -10.68 8.82 6.75
N ILE A 129 -9.88 9.35 7.67
CA ILE A 129 -8.79 10.30 7.39
C ILE A 129 -7.47 9.54 7.21
N TYR A 130 -6.86 9.68 6.05
CA TYR A 130 -5.55 9.08 5.69
C TYR A 130 -4.64 10.13 5.05
N HIS A 131 -3.34 9.87 4.90
CA HIS A 131 -2.39 10.88 4.40
C HIS A 131 -1.42 10.32 3.35
N GLU A 132 -1.75 10.46 2.06
CA GLU A 132 -0.90 9.99 0.95
C GLU A 132 -0.73 11.02 -0.17
N VAL A 133 0.53 11.26 -0.58
CA VAL A 133 0.92 12.14 -1.71
C VAL A 133 0.40 11.62 -3.05
N ARG A 134 0.30 10.29 -3.20
CA ARG A 134 -0.28 9.62 -4.36
C ARG A 134 -1.27 8.59 -3.83
N LYS A 135 -2.57 8.90 -3.89
CA LYS A 135 -3.67 8.07 -3.37
C LYS A 135 -3.55 6.63 -3.86
N ALA A 136 -3.51 5.68 -2.93
CA ALA A 136 -3.67 4.26 -3.20
C ALA A 136 -4.57 3.58 -2.16
N ALA A 137 -4.48 3.95 -0.88
CA ALA A 137 -5.10 3.23 0.22
C ALA A 137 -6.62 3.00 0.09
N PRO A 138 -7.47 4.00 -0.21
CA PRO A 138 -8.93 3.79 -0.32
C PRO A 138 -9.30 2.70 -1.33
N GLY A 139 -8.68 2.71 -2.52
CA GLY A 139 -8.91 1.71 -3.55
C GLY A 139 -8.47 0.29 -3.15
N MET A 140 -7.37 0.18 -2.40
CA MET A 140 -6.91 -1.11 -1.84
C MET A 140 -7.95 -1.71 -0.88
N LEU A 141 -8.51 -0.87 0.01
CA LEU A 141 -9.54 -1.31 0.97
C LEU A 141 -10.84 -1.70 0.25
N LEU A 142 -11.29 -0.91 -0.73
CA LEU A 142 -12.53 -1.21 -1.46
C LEU A 142 -12.41 -2.47 -2.32
N GLU A 143 -11.26 -2.75 -2.97
CA GLU A 143 -11.04 -4.06 -3.61
C GLU A 143 -11.05 -5.22 -2.60
N ALA A 144 -10.40 -5.05 -1.45
CA ALA A 144 -10.35 -6.08 -0.40
C ALA A 144 -11.74 -6.37 0.19
N LEU A 145 -12.55 -5.33 0.45
CA LEU A 145 -13.95 -5.49 0.87
C LEU A 145 -14.80 -6.14 -0.23
N ARG A 146 -14.57 -5.79 -1.51
CA ARG A 146 -15.35 -6.35 -2.64
C ARG A 146 -15.06 -7.83 -2.85
N ARG A 147 -13.84 -8.32 -2.58
CA ARG A 147 -13.51 -9.76 -2.59
C ARG A 147 -14.43 -10.61 -1.72
N TYR A 148 -14.95 -10.05 -0.62
CA TYR A 148 -15.81 -10.76 0.33
C TYR A 148 -17.23 -10.16 0.43
N GLN A 149 -17.65 -9.38 -0.56
CA GLN A 149 -18.99 -8.77 -0.64
C GLN A 149 -19.32 -7.80 0.51
N LEU A 150 -18.31 -7.27 1.20
CA LEU A 150 -18.45 -6.44 2.40
C LEU A 150 -18.70 -4.94 2.13
N VAL A 151 -18.67 -4.51 0.86
CA VAL A 151 -18.77 -3.07 0.48
C VAL A 151 -20.09 -2.44 0.93
N GLU A 152 -21.22 -3.16 0.83
CA GLU A 152 -22.53 -2.62 1.23
C GLU A 152 -22.59 -2.34 2.75
N ARG A 153 -22.08 -3.27 3.57
CA ARG A 153 -21.95 -3.11 5.03
C ARG A 153 -21.02 -1.93 5.36
N PHE A 154 -19.90 -1.80 4.64
CA PHE A 154 -18.98 -0.68 4.79
C PHE A 154 -19.65 0.68 4.50
N SER A 155 -20.36 0.81 3.37
CA SER A 155 -21.03 2.07 2.96
C SER A 155 -22.22 2.47 3.84
N LYS A 156 -22.81 1.53 4.58
CA LYS A 156 -23.79 1.83 5.63
C LYS A 156 -23.15 2.61 6.79
N VAL A 157 -21.88 2.35 7.10
CA VAL A 157 -21.16 2.92 8.25
C VAL A 157 -20.27 4.11 7.86
N VAL A 158 -19.38 3.93 6.88
CA VAL A 158 -18.46 4.94 6.36
C VAL A 158 -19.13 5.69 5.21
N LYS A 159 -18.88 7.00 5.09
CA LYS A 159 -19.43 7.84 4.01
C LYS A 159 -18.39 8.26 2.98
N GLY A 160 -17.12 8.37 3.39
CA GLY A 160 -16.02 8.62 2.47
C GLY A 160 -14.65 8.62 3.12
N PHE A 161 -13.64 8.93 2.31
CA PHE A 161 -12.24 9.02 2.70
C PHE A 161 -11.74 10.47 2.51
N ALA A 162 -11.05 11.02 3.51
CA ALA A 162 -10.43 12.34 3.42
C ALA A 162 -8.91 12.21 3.36
N ASN A 163 -8.27 12.85 2.37
CA ASN A 163 -6.81 12.85 2.26
C ASN A 163 -6.22 14.06 2.99
N GLY A 164 -5.62 13.84 4.15
CA GLY A 164 -4.88 14.85 4.92
C GLY A 164 -3.74 15.51 4.13
N PHE A 165 -3.21 14.85 3.08
CA PHE A 165 -2.28 15.48 2.15
C PHE A 165 -2.93 16.64 1.37
N ASN A 166 -4.17 16.46 0.88
CA ASN A 166 -4.90 17.50 0.16
C ASN A 166 -5.26 18.66 1.11
N ILE A 167 -5.73 18.35 2.33
CA ILE A 167 -6.04 19.34 3.37
C ILE A 167 -4.80 20.21 3.66
N ALA A 168 -3.66 19.56 3.93
CA ALA A 168 -2.40 20.23 4.22
C ALA A 168 -1.85 21.00 3.00
N GLN A 169 -2.01 20.48 1.78
CA GLN A 169 -1.63 21.18 0.56
C GLN A 169 -2.44 22.48 0.40
N THR A 170 -3.77 22.44 0.56
CA THR A 170 -4.62 23.63 0.43
C THR A 170 -4.38 24.65 1.55
N LYS A 171 -4.22 24.21 2.80
CA LYS A 171 -4.12 25.12 3.96
C LYS A 171 -2.69 25.62 4.22
N CYS A 172 -1.65 24.87 3.87
CA CYS A 172 -0.25 25.22 4.16
C CYS A 172 0.59 25.61 2.92
N ALA A 173 -0.01 25.76 1.73
CA ALA A 173 0.69 26.11 0.49
C ALA A 173 1.61 27.34 0.60
N ASN A 174 1.17 28.36 1.37
CA ASN A 174 1.90 29.61 1.56
C ASN A 174 3.09 29.46 2.53
N THR A 175 3.11 28.40 3.34
CA THR A 175 4.08 28.18 4.44
C THR A 175 5.16 27.17 4.08
N THR A 176 4.84 26.16 3.27
CA THR A 176 5.79 25.10 2.89
C THR A 176 5.47 24.48 1.54
N LYS A 177 6.48 23.88 0.89
CA LYS A 177 6.36 23.16 -0.39
C LYS A 177 6.13 21.65 -0.24
N TYR A 178 6.18 21.11 0.98
CA TYR A 178 6.22 19.66 1.23
C TYR A 178 5.20 19.19 2.27
N PHE A 179 4.05 18.70 1.82
CA PHE A 179 2.92 18.29 2.68
C PHE A 179 2.96 16.82 3.11
N SER A 180 4.14 16.18 3.13
CA SER A 180 4.26 14.78 3.54
C SER A 180 3.97 14.60 5.04
N LEU A 181 3.41 13.46 5.44
CA LEU A 181 3.01 13.19 6.83
C LEU A 181 4.11 13.48 7.87
N ARG A 182 5.37 13.15 7.57
CA ARG A 182 6.53 13.47 8.43
C ARG A 182 6.76 14.97 8.58
N VAL A 183 6.69 15.72 7.48
CA VAL A 183 6.91 17.18 7.50
C VAL A 183 5.75 17.87 8.22
N MET A 184 4.52 17.42 8.03
CA MET A 184 3.34 17.93 8.73
C MET A 184 3.37 17.61 10.23
N SER A 185 3.75 16.40 10.63
CA SER A 185 3.89 16.04 12.05
C SER A 185 5.02 16.83 12.74
N LYS A 186 6.12 17.12 12.03
CA LYS A 186 7.19 17.99 12.54
C LYS A 186 6.72 19.45 12.68
N ILE A 187 6.10 20.03 11.65
CA ILE A 187 5.75 21.46 11.62
C ILE A 187 4.54 21.79 12.52
N LEU A 188 3.51 20.95 12.52
CA LEU A 188 2.23 21.23 13.18
C LEU A 188 2.15 20.64 14.60
N LEU A 189 2.75 19.47 14.81
CA LEU A 189 2.66 18.74 16.09
C LEU A 189 3.97 18.77 16.90
N ASN A 190 5.02 19.43 16.40
CA ASN A 190 6.39 19.44 16.96
C ASN A 190 7.00 18.03 17.16
N LYS A 191 6.53 17.02 16.42
CA LYS A 191 6.96 15.62 16.53
C LYS A 191 8.14 15.33 15.60
N GLU A 192 9.36 15.65 16.03
CA GLU A 192 10.56 15.55 15.20
C GLU A 192 10.95 14.10 14.81
N GLU A 193 10.82 13.14 15.73
CA GLU A 193 11.34 11.77 15.58
C GLU A 193 10.28 10.68 15.30
N GLU A 194 9.03 11.06 15.03
CA GLU A 194 7.91 10.09 14.93
C GLU A 194 8.07 9.11 13.74
N ASN A 195 7.84 7.82 14.03
CA ASN A 195 8.23 6.70 13.15
C ASN A 195 7.03 6.07 12.44
N PHE A 196 6.62 6.68 11.33
CA PHE A 196 5.45 6.34 10.50
C PHE A 196 5.47 4.97 9.78
N SER A 197 6.24 3.98 10.25
CA SER A 197 6.31 2.67 9.59
C SER A 197 5.06 1.82 9.83
N SER A 198 4.48 1.86 11.03
CA SER A 198 3.23 1.15 11.36
C SER A 198 2.03 1.85 10.74
N ALA A 199 1.01 1.07 10.36
CA ALA A 199 -0.28 1.65 9.97
C ALA A 199 -0.94 2.44 11.11
N VAL A 200 -0.70 2.05 12.37
CA VAL A 200 -1.28 2.70 13.57
C VAL A 200 -0.71 4.10 13.78
N ASP A 201 0.62 4.26 13.67
CA ASP A 201 1.28 5.55 13.84
C ASP A 201 0.83 6.54 12.76
N ARG A 202 0.59 6.05 11.54
CA ARG A 202 0.04 6.85 10.44
C ARG A 202 -1.44 7.19 10.63
N ALA A 203 -2.26 6.26 11.13
CA ALA A 203 -3.66 6.50 11.43
C ALA A 203 -3.82 7.63 12.47
N ARG A 204 -3.04 7.56 13.57
CA ARG A 204 -2.99 8.62 14.59
C ARG A 204 -2.58 9.97 14.00
N ALA A 205 -1.40 10.04 13.36
CA ALA A 205 -0.88 11.31 12.88
C ALA A 205 -1.76 11.96 11.80
N SER A 206 -2.42 11.16 10.94
CA SER A 206 -3.37 11.67 9.94
C SER A 206 -4.58 12.35 10.59
N PHE A 207 -5.07 11.81 11.71
CA PHE A 207 -6.15 12.41 12.52
C PHE A 207 -5.66 13.68 13.23
N GLU A 208 -4.54 13.60 13.96
CA GLU A 208 -3.98 14.74 14.71
C GLU A 208 -3.69 15.95 13.82
N ILE A 209 -3.16 15.74 12.60
CA ILE A 209 -2.91 16.82 11.63
C ILE A 209 -4.22 17.45 11.14
N ALA A 210 -5.23 16.65 10.79
CA ALA A 210 -6.50 17.18 10.31
C ALA A 210 -7.24 17.98 11.40
N VAL A 211 -7.22 17.48 12.64
CA VAL A 211 -7.74 18.18 13.82
C VAL A 211 -6.99 19.50 14.06
N HIS A 212 -5.65 19.47 14.07
CA HIS A 212 -4.83 20.65 14.32
C HIS A 212 -5.08 21.75 13.27
N LEU A 213 -5.19 21.38 11.98
CA LEU A 213 -5.45 22.35 10.91
C LEU A 213 -6.85 22.99 11.04
N ALA A 214 -7.87 22.23 11.44
CA ALA A 214 -9.20 22.77 11.71
C ALA A 214 -9.23 23.67 12.97
N GLN A 215 -8.46 23.30 14.00
CA GLN A 215 -8.31 24.11 15.22
C GLN A 215 -7.53 25.41 14.97
N GLY A 216 -6.55 25.41 14.06
CA GLY A 216 -5.80 26.61 13.66
C GLY A 216 -6.71 27.69 13.07
N GLU A 217 -7.52 27.32 12.08
CA GLU A 217 -8.53 28.21 11.48
C GLU A 217 -9.55 28.73 12.50
N ARG A 218 -9.84 27.94 13.55
CA ARG A 218 -10.66 28.40 14.67
C ARG A 218 -9.92 29.32 15.64
N LEU A 219 -8.63 29.13 15.89
CA LEU A 219 -7.84 30.01 16.77
C LEU A 219 -7.69 31.42 16.19
N GLU A 220 -7.61 31.54 14.86
CA GLU A 220 -7.65 32.81 14.13
C GLU A 220 -9.00 33.57 14.26
N LEU A 221 -10.07 32.87 14.64
CA LEU A 221 -11.45 33.42 14.75
C LEU A 221 -11.92 33.62 16.20
N ASP A 222 -11.74 32.62 17.07
CA ASP A 222 -12.31 32.55 18.43
C ASP A 222 -11.32 32.88 19.56
N GLY A 223 -10.01 32.85 19.29
CA GLY A 223 -8.95 33.21 20.27
C GLY A 223 -8.85 32.34 21.53
N LYS A 224 -9.51 31.17 21.60
CA LYS A 224 -9.54 30.29 22.79
C LYS A 224 -8.83 28.96 22.53
N PRO A 225 -7.93 28.50 23.43
CA PRO A 225 -7.32 27.18 23.33
C PRO A 225 -8.41 26.10 23.40
N SER A 226 -8.35 25.14 22.47
CA SER A 226 -9.34 24.06 22.40
C SER A 226 -9.06 22.96 23.43
N ALA A 227 -10.10 22.25 23.84
CA ALA A 227 -9.94 20.96 24.52
C ALA A 227 -9.43 19.89 23.52
N GLU A 228 -9.05 18.71 24.03
CA GLU A 228 -8.73 17.56 23.17
C GLU A 228 -9.94 17.22 22.29
N ALA A 229 -9.83 17.44 20.98
CA ALA A 229 -10.92 17.21 20.05
C ALA A 229 -11.11 15.71 19.80
N THR A 230 -12.33 15.24 20.03
CA THR A 230 -12.74 13.84 19.93
C THR A 230 -12.87 13.35 18.49
N GLY A 231 -12.96 14.26 17.52
CA GLY A 231 -13.28 13.95 16.12
C GLY A 231 -14.79 13.98 15.83
N LYS A 232 -15.59 14.56 16.72
CA LYS A 232 -17.06 14.73 16.58
C LYS A 232 -17.49 16.19 16.58
N GLU A 233 -16.55 17.12 16.73
CA GLU A 233 -16.80 18.54 16.84
C GLU A 233 -17.20 19.10 15.46
N GLN A 234 -18.41 19.68 15.35
CA GLN A 234 -18.98 20.08 14.06
C GLN A 234 -18.05 20.95 13.20
N HIS A 235 -17.33 21.90 13.80
CA HIS A 235 -16.36 22.74 13.08
C HIS A 235 -15.19 21.96 12.44
N VAL A 236 -14.71 20.88 13.08
CA VAL A 236 -13.66 20.00 12.52
C VAL A 236 -14.25 19.10 11.43
N VAL A 237 -15.48 18.64 11.62
CA VAL A 237 -16.22 17.83 10.64
C VAL A 237 -16.48 18.64 9.36
N ASP A 238 -17.06 19.83 9.48
CA ASP A 238 -17.38 20.71 8.35
C ASP A 238 -16.13 21.20 7.61
N PHE A 239 -15.01 21.40 8.33
CA PHE A 239 -13.69 21.67 7.73
C PHE A 239 -13.18 20.50 6.87
N VAL A 240 -13.42 19.24 7.29
CA VAL A 240 -12.99 18.05 6.55
C VAL A 240 -13.93 17.72 5.38
N CYS A 241 -15.24 17.97 5.50
CA CYS A 241 -16.27 17.60 4.50
C CYS A 241 -15.94 17.94 3.02
N PRO A 242 -15.39 19.13 2.67
CA PRO A 242 -14.97 19.45 1.30
C PRO A 242 -13.84 18.56 0.76
N PHE A 243 -13.01 17.99 1.63
CA PHE A 243 -11.87 17.14 1.28
C PHE A 243 -12.19 15.64 1.29
N VAL A 244 -13.46 15.28 1.52
CA VAL A 244 -13.93 13.88 1.48
C VAL A 244 -14.26 13.46 0.05
N ASN A 245 -13.72 12.33 -0.38
CA ASN A 245 -14.28 11.59 -1.51
C ASN A 245 -15.31 10.58 -1.00
N PRO A 246 -16.58 10.62 -1.44
CA PRO A 246 -17.57 9.62 -1.07
C PRO A 246 -17.22 8.26 -1.69
N ILE A 247 -17.68 7.17 -1.07
CA ILE A 247 -17.32 5.79 -1.50
C ILE A 247 -17.67 5.53 -2.98
N SER A 248 -18.80 6.07 -3.47
CA SER A 248 -19.19 5.98 -4.88
C SER A 248 -18.15 6.59 -5.83
N ALA A 249 -17.52 7.71 -5.44
CA ALA A 249 -16.48 8.35 -6.24
C ALA A 249 -15.22 7.48 -6.33
N GLU A 250 -14.79 6.90 -5.20
CA GLU A 250 -13.66 5.95 -5.18
C GLU A 250 -13.99 4.69 -6.01
N GLU A 251 -15.23 4.18 -5.96
CA GLU A 251 -15.64 3.05 -6.80
C GLU A 251 -15.66 3.40 -8.30
N ASP A 252 -16.03 4.61 -8.69
CA ASP A 252 -16.01 5.06 -10.09
C ASP A 252 -14.57 5.29 -10.60
N GLU A 253 -13.67 5.82 -9.76
CA GLU A 253 -12.24 5.89 -10.06
C GLU A 253 -11.64 4.48 -10.25
N ILE A 254 -12.02 3.52 -9.40
CA ILE A 254 -11.61 2.11 -9.51
C ILE A 254 -12.10 1.48 -10.83
N LYS A 255 -13.38 1.67 -11.20
CA LYS A 255 -13.93 1.20 -12.49
C LYS A 255 -13.14 1.77 -13.67
N THR A 256 -12.93 3.08 -13.65
CA THR A 256 -12.16 3.82 -14.68
C THR A 256 -10.73 3.28 -14.79
N PHE A 257 -10.05 3.06 -13.65
CA PHE A 257 -8.70 2.51 -13.60
C PHE A 257 -8.63 1.07 -14.16
N LYS A 258 -9.65 0.23 -13.93
CA LYS A 258 -9.70 -1.14 -14.48
C LYS A 258 -9.80 -1.13 -16.02
N VAL A 259 -10.71 -0.35 -16.60
CA VAL A 259 -10.83 -0.18 -18.05
C VAL A 259 -9.52 0.35 -18.67
N LEU A 260 -8.90 1.34 -18.03
CA LEU A 260 -7.62 1.92 -18.44
C LEU A 260 -6.44 0.92 -18.31
N LEU A 261 -6.49 -0.01 -17.35
CA LEU A 261 -5.52 -1.09 -17.20
C LEU A 261 -5.72 -2.20 -18.25
N GLU A 262 -6.96 -2.54 -18.58
CA GLU A 262 -7.31 -3.50 -19.64
C GLU A 262 -6.81 -3.02 -21.01
N ARG A 263 -7.09 -1.75 -21.37
CA ARG A 263 -6.52 -1.10 -22.57
C ARG A 263 -4.99 -1.17 -22.60
N GLN A 264 -4.31 -0.82 -21.50
CA GLN A 264 -2.85 -0.96 -21.37
C GLN A 264 -2.33 -2.39 -21.52
N ASN A 265 -3.14 -3.41 -21.22
CA ASN A 265 -2.78 -4.80 -21.40
C ASN A 265 -2.91 -5.26 -22.87
N THR A 266 -3.75 -4.62 -23.69
CA THR A 266 -3.80 -4.91 -25.15
C THR A 266 -2.44 -4.66 -25.83
N PHE A 267 -1.68 -3.66 -25.36
CA PHE A 267 -0.33 -3.34 -25.83
C PHE A 267 0.79 -4.24 -25.28
N ARG A 268 0.48 -5.35 -24.61
CA ARG A 268 1.50 -6.32 -24.15
C ARG A 268 2.34 -6.94 -25.27
N PRO A 269 1.83 -7.24 -26.47
CA PRO A 269 2.65 -7.76 -27.57
C PRO A 269 3.70 -6.74 -28.03
N VAL A 270 3.26 -5.50 -28.28
CA VAL A 270 4.10 -4.39 -28.78
C VAL A 270 5.28 -4.11 -27.84
N PHE A 271 5.02 -3.89 -26.54
CA PHE A 271 6.05 -3.51 -25.58
C PHE A 271 6.68 -4.71 -24.86
N CYS A 272 6.50 -5.94 -25.36
CA CYS A 272 6.77 -7.16 -24.60
C CYS A 272 8.20 -7.26 -24.06
N ASP A 273 9.21 -6.88 -24.86
CA ASP A 273 10.62 -6.94 -24.45
C ASP A 273 11.05 -5.73 -23.64
N LEU A 274 10.56 -4.53 -23.95
CA LEU A 274 10.77 -3.31 -23.15
C LEU A 274 10.22 -3.48 -21.71
N LEU A 275 9.10 -4.20 -21.56
CA LEU A 275 8.56 -4.55 -20.24
C LEU A 275 9.37 -5.62 -19.50
N LYS A 276 10.08 -6.51 -20.20
CA LYS A 276 11.02 -7.49 -19.61
C LYS A 276 12.40 -6.89 -19.28
N ALA A 277 12.69 -5.69 -19.78
CA ALA A 277 13.98 -5.03 -19.66
C ALA A 277 14.23 -4.40 -18.27
N SER A 278 15.13 -3.41 -18.19
CA SER A 278 15.48 -2.74 -16.94
C SER A 278 14.28 -2.07 -16.27
N ARG A 279 14.44 -1.70 -14.99
CA ARG A 279 13.40 -0.96 -14.25
C ARG A 279 13.02 0.35 -14.96
N SER A 280 14.00 1.06 -15.54
CA SER A 280 13.77 2.34 -16.22
C SER A 280 12.96 2.14 -17.51
N GLU A 281 13.41 1.23 -18.38
CA GLU A 281 12.73 0.90 -19.64
C GLU A 281 11.31 0.39 -19.40
N ARG A 282 11.09 -0.44 -18.37
CA ARG A 282 9.75 -0.92 -17.98
C ARG A 282 8.85 0.21 -17.46
N GLN A 283 9.40 1.21 -16.76
CA GLN A 283 8.64 2.38 -16.32
C GLN A 283 8.26 3.25 -17.54
N HIS A 284 9.20 3.53 -18.45
CA HIS A 284 8.94 4.29 -19.67
C HIS A 284 7.92 3.60 -20.59
N ALA A 285 8.11 2.31 -20.88
CA ALA A 285 7.16 1.48 -21.63
C ALA A 285 5.81 1.27 -20.92
N SER A 286 5.67 1.67 -19.66
CA SER A 286 4.36 1.72 -18.98
C SER A 286 3.73 3.12 -19.06
N TYR A 287 4.53 4.19 -19.06
CA TYR A 287 4.07 5.54 -19.39
C TYR A 287 3.55 5.63 -20.83
N LEU A 288 4.30 5.16 -21.83
CA LEU A 288 3.88 5.19 -23.23
C LEU A 288 2.58 4.40 -23.48
N ARG A 289 2.41 3.22 -22.86
CA ARG A 289 1.14 2.46 -22.95
C ARG A 289 -0.02 3.12 -22.22
N ARG A 290 0.26 3.81 -21.10
CA ARG A 290 -0.76 4.59 -20.36
C ARG A 290 -1.24 5.75 -21.22
N LEU A 291 -0.33 6.47 -21.86
CA LEU A 291 -0.62 7.59 -22.77
C LEU A 291 -1.57 7.17 -23.91
N LEU A 292 -1.34 6.01 -24.53
CA LEU A 292 -2.29 5.45 -25.52
C LEU A 292 -3.68 5.19 -24.89
N ALA A 293 -3.72 4.48 -23.76
CA ALA A 293 -4.97 4.06 -23.11
C ALA A 293 -5.82 5.20 -22.54
N GLU A 294 -5.19 6.30 -22.10
CA GLU A 294 -5.84 7.52 -21.63
C GLU A 294 -6.55 8.27 -22.76
N ASN A 295 -5.98 8.27 -23.96
CA ASN A 295 -6.60 8.84 -25.16
C ASN A 295 -7.54 7.83 -25.87
N ASN A 296 -8.00 6.79 -25.16
CA ASN A 296 -8.91 5.74 -25.63
C ASN A 296 -8.38 4.84 -26.76
N ILE A 297 -7.08 4.86 -27.04
CA ILE A 297 -6.45 4.02 -28.08
C ILE A 297 -6.20 2.60 -27.52
N ASN A 298 -6.59 1.58 -28.27
CA ASN A 298 -6.27 0.15 -28.02
C ASN A 298 -5.40 -0.43 -29.15
N TYR A 299 -4.95 -1.68 -28.97
CA TYR A 299 -4.18 -2.39 -29.98
C TYR A 299 -4.91 -2.50 -31.34
N ASP A 300 -6.20 -2.86 -31.31
CA ASP A 300 -6.95 -3.18 -32.52
C ASP A 300 -7.15 -1.96 -33.43
N LYS A 301 -7.40 -0.77 -32.84
CA LYS A 301 -7.49 0.50 -33.58
C LYS A 301 -6.18 0.91 -34.24
N LEU A 302 -5.04 0.70 -33.58
CA LEU A 302 -3.73 0.98 -34.20
C LEU A 302 -3.38 -0.07 -35.26
N LYS A 303 -3.83 -1.31 -35.10
CA LYS A 303 -3.73 -2.31 -36.17
C LYS A 303 -4.57 -1.93 -37.38
N GLU A 304 -5.84 -1.59 -37.21
CA GLU A 304 -6.73 -1.13 -38.29
C GLU A 304 -6.15 0.08 -39.03
N ALA A 305 -5.59 1.05 -38.29
CA ALA A 305 -4.91 2.21 -38.87
C ALA A 305 -3.68 1.83 -39.70
N TYR A 306 -2.88 0.85 -39.24
CA TYR A 306 -1.74 0.33 -40.01
C TYR A 306 -2.18 -0.51 -41.23
N ASP A 307 -3.16 -1.39 -41.07
CA ASP A 307 -3.72 -2.20 -42.16
C ASP A 307 -4.35 -1.30 -43.25
N THR A 308 -4.83 -0.09 -42.90
CA THR A 308 -5.43 0.90 -43.82
C THR A 308 -4.43 1.87 -44.46
N GLY A 309 -3.38 2.27 -43.74
CA GLY A 309 -2.50 3.38 -44.14
C GLY A 309 -1.04 3.25 -43.70
N ALA A 310 -0.62 2.06 -43.31
CA ALA A 310 0.70 1.74 -42.76
C ALA A 310 1.18 2.77 -41.73
N LYS A 311 2.41 3.26 -41.86
CA LYS A 311 3.03 4.25 -40.98
C LYS A 311 2.25 5.57 -40.91
N GLU A 312 1.70 6.04 -42.03
CA GLU A 312 0.90 7.27 -42.04
C GLU A 312 -0.43 7.12 -41.31
N GLY A 313 -1.03 5.94 -41.36
CA GLY A 313 -2.25 5.61 -40.61
C GLY A 313 -2.01 5.68 -39.11
N LEU A 314 -0.94 5.06 -38.63
CA LEU A 314 -0.48 5.21 -37.25
C LEU A 314 -0.22 6.67 -36.88
N GLU A 315 0.48 7.42 -37.75
CA GLU A 315 0.82 8.83 -37.50
C GLU A 315 -0.43 9.71 -37.35
N LYS A 316 -1.45 9.50 -38.20
CA LYS A 316 -2.73 10.21 -38.14
C LYS A 316 -3.45 9.95 -36.82
N VAL A 317 -3.52 8.69 -36.35
CA VAL A 317 -4.14 8.38 -35.03
C VAL A 317 -3.33 8.98 -33.88
N ILE A 318 -2.00 8.80 -33.89
CA ILE A 318 -1.10 9.28 -32.82
C ILE A 318 -1.15 10.79 -32.69
N LYS A 319 -1.08 11.55 -33.79
CA LYS A 319 -1.04 13.02 -33.75
C LYS A 319 -2.41 13.68 -33.56
N ASN A 320 -3.50 13.06 -34.03
CA ASN A 320 -4.84 13.65 -33.91
C ASN A 320 -5.50 13.36 -32.55
N GLU A 321 -5.22 12.21 -31.92
CA GLU A 321 -5.93 11.77 -30.72
C GLU A 321 -5.14 11.98 -29.41
N ILE A 322 -3.80 12.06 -29.47
CA ILE A 322 -2.97 12.20 -28.27
C ILE A 322 -2.61 13.68 -28.03
N ALA A 323 -3.56 14.45 -27.50
CA ALA A 323 -3.37 15.88 -27.22
C ALA A 323 -2.35 16.17 -26.08
N ASN A 324 -2.16 15.22 -25.15
CA ASN A 324 -1.49 15.46 -23.87
C ASN A 324 -0.04 14.93 -23.80
N ALA A 325 0.69 14.96 -24.93
CA ALA A 325 2.02 14.36 -25.05
C ALA A 325 3.11 15.37 -25.47
N LYS A 326 4.36 15.01 -25.19
CA LYS A 326 5.53 15.67 -25.79
C LYS A 326 5.79 15.06 -27.16
N GLU A 327 6.17 15.88 -28.13
CA GLU A 327 6.49 15.43 -29.50
C GLU A 327 7.51 14.28 -29.52
N LYS A 328 8.51 14.31 -28.64
CA LYS A 328 9.46 13.21 -28.44
C LYS A 328 8.79 11.88 -28.09
N ASP A 329 7.79 11.90 -27.21
CA ASP A 329 7.09 10.70 -26.75
C ASP A 329 6.16 10.16 -27.86
N LEU A 330 5.58 11.05 -28.68
CA LEU A 330 4.82 10.69 -29.89
C LEU A 330 5.71 10.05 -30.96
N ASN A 331 6.90 10.61 -31.19
CA ASN A 331 7.86 10.07 -32.16
C ASN A 331 8.43 8.71 -31.71
N GLU A 332 8.73 8.53 -30.41
CA GLU A 332 9.15 7.22 -29.86
C GLU A 332 8.01 6.18 -29.90
N LEU A 333 6.75 6.59 -29.66
CA LEU A 333 5.57 5.73 -29.87
C LEU A 333 5.46 5.27 -31.32
N LEU A 334 5.58 6.21 -32.27
CA LEU A 334 5.47 5.95 -33.70
C LEU A 334 6.59 5.02 -34.19
N GLU A 335 7.84 5.22 -33.74
CA GLU A 335 8.97 4.32 -34.02
C GLU A 335 8.72 2.90 -33.48
N ILE A 336 8.24 2.77 -32.24
CA ILE A 336 7.95 1.47 -31.61
C ILE A 336 6.83 0.72 -32.36
N LEU A 337 5.78 1.42 -32.79
CA LEU A 337 4.63 0.83 -33.48
C LEU A 337 4.94 0.48 -34.94
N ASP A 338 5.60 1.37 -35.68
CA ASP A 338 6.09 1.13 -37.05
C ASP A 338 7.02 -0.09 -37.09
N CYS A 339 7.98 -0.17 -36.17
CA CYS A 339 8.89 -1.33 -36.05
C CYS A 339 8.24 -2.63 -35.52
N PHE A 340 6.97 -2.60 -35.09
CA PHE A 340 6.24 -3.79 -34.61
C PHE A 340 5.25 -4.33 -35.65
N PHE A 341 4.56 -3.45 -36.38
CA PHE A 341 3.60 -3.87 -37.41
C PHE A 341 4.25 -4.15 -38.77
N ASP A 342 5.38 -3.51 -39.08
CA ASP A 342 6.13 -3.77 -40.32
C ASP A 342 6.94 -5.08 -40.21
N PRO A 343 6.72 -6.07 -41.11
CA PRO A 343 7.41 -7.37 -41.06
C PRO A 343 8.86 -7.34 -41.57
N GLU A 344 9.29 -6.29 -42.26
CA GLU A 344 10.68 -6.10 -42.68
C GLU A 344 11.53 -5.42 -41.58
N LYS A 345 10.88 -4.62 -40.71
CA LYS A 345 11.51 -3.99 -39.55
C LYS A 345 11.72 -4.98 -38.39
N LYS A 346 12.55 -4.58 -37.43
CA LYS A 346 12.80 -5.32 -36.19
C LYS A 346 12.24 -4.54 -35.00
N ALA A 347 11.38 -5.18 -34.22
CA ALA A 347 10.77 -4.59 -33.03
C ALA A 347 11.81 -3.98 -32.08
N VAL A 348 11.56 -2.74 -31.65
CA VAL A 348 12.50 -1.90 -30.88
C VAL A 348 12.99 -2.64 -29.62
N GLN A 349 14.29 -2.91 -29.59
CA GLN A 349 14.93 -3.64 -28.49
C GLN A 349 15.38 -2.70 -27.36
N PRO A 350 15.50 -3.22 -26.12
CA PRO A 350 16.02 -2.47 -24.98
C PRO A 350 17.42 -1.90 -25.24
N LYS A 351 17.64 -0.64 -24.80
CA LYS A 351 18.92 0.08 -24.95
C LYS A 351 19.97 -0.49 -23.99
N THR A 352 19.56 -1.06 -22.85
CA THR A 352 20.42 -1.90 -22.02
C THR A 352 20.08 -3.38 -22.20
N PRO A 353 21.01 -4.23 -22.68
CA PRO A 353 20.78 -5.68 -22.72
C PRO A 353 20.57 -6.20 -21.29
N ARG A 354 19.72 -7.21 -21.16
CA ARG A 354 19.25 -7.76 -19.88
C ARG A 354 20.42 -8.02 -18.93
N PHE A 355 20.35 -7.44 -17.73
CA PHE A 355 21.26 -7.75 -16.62
C PHE A 355 20.92 -9.12 -16.00
N TYR A 356 20.97 -10.19 -16.81
CA TYR A 356 21.14 -11.53 -16.28
C TYR A 356 22.52 -11.59 -15.65
N PRO A 357 22.64 -11.84 -14.33
CA PRO A 357 23.88 -12.39 -13.83
C PRO A 357 24.03 -13.77 -14.48
N GLN A 358 24.87 -13.88 -15.51
CA GLN A 358 25.40 -15.17 -15.90
C GLN A 358 26.07 -15.75 -14.65
N TYR A 359 25.44 -16.77 -14.07
CA TYR A 359 26.01 -17.56 -12.97
C TYR A 359 27.19 -18.36 -13.53
N ASN A 360 28.30 -17.65 -13.73
CA ASN A 360 29.55 -18.20 -14.22
C ASN A 360 30.01 -19.23 -13.19
N ASN A 361 30.05 -20.50 -13.60
CA ASN A 361 30.19 -21.65 -12.70
C ASN A 361 31.67 -21.82 -12.25
N ARG A 362 32.24 -20.76 -11.67
CA ARG A 362 33.68 -20.55 -11.46
C ARG A 362 34.01 -19.92 -10.11
N ARG A 363 33.61 -20.57 -9.00
CA ARG A 363 34.40 -20.67 -7.74
C ARG A 363 33.78 -21.61 -6.68
N ARG A 364 33.39 -22.83 -7.08
CA ARG A 364 33.31 -23.99 -6.16
C ARG A 364 34.63 -24.77 -6.21
N GLN A 365 35.71 -24.20 -5.68
CA GLN A 365 36.96 -24.91 -5.34
C GLN A 365 37.87 -24.01 -4.49
N ARG A 366 38.79 -24.63 -3.74
CA ARG A 366 39.72 -24.03 -2.75
C ARG A 366 39.06 -23.45 -1.49
N PHE A 367 38.63 -24.36 -0.61
CA PHE A 367 39.04 -24.36 0.80
C PHE A 367 38.99 -25.79 1.33
N ASN A 368 40.08 -26.55 1.13
CA ASN A 368 40.35 -27.79 1.86
C ASN A 368 41.85 -28.14 1.74
N ASN A 369 42.44 -28.75 2.78
CA ASN A 369 43.89 -28.97 2.99
C ASN A 369 44.76 -27.68 3.09
N LYS A 370 45.74 -27.57 4.02
CA LYS A 370 46.01 -28.34 5.25
C LYS A 370 46.98 -27.55 6.17
N ASN A 371 47.03 -27.93 7.45
CA ASN A 371 48.13 -27.97 8.45
C ASN A 371 49.48 -27.29 8.10
N GLN A 372 50.29 -26.72 9.01
CA GLN A 372 50.35 -26.68 10.50
C GLN A 372 51.31 -25.51 10.89
N SER A 373 51.59 -25.10 12.13
CA SER A 373 51.23 -25.46 13.53
C SER A 373 51.31 -24.15 14.39
N SER A 374 51.61 -24.02 15.70
CA SER A 374 51.94 -24.91 16.85
C SER A 374 51.88 -24.10 18.16
N ASN A 375 51.36 -24.71 19.23
CA ASN A 375 51.57 -24.42 20.67
C ASN A 375 51.09 -23.04 21.20
N SER A 376 50.74 -22.89 22.49
CA SER A 376 50.79 -23.80 23.65
C SER A 376 49.58 -23.66 24.59
N ASP A 377 49.25 -24.76 25.30
CA ASP A 377 48.69 -24.83 26.68
C ASP A 377 47.31 -24.20 27.01
N SER A 378 46.46 -24.80 27.87
CA SER A 378 46.49 -26.13 28.50
C SER A 378 45.10 -26.60 29.00
N HIS A 379 45.03 -27.88 29.40
CA HIS A 379 44.01 -28.54 30.24
C HIS A 379 42.52 -28.55 29.84
N SER A 380 42.07 -29.75 29.47
CA SER A 380 40.89 -30.38 30.08
C SER A 380 41.36 -31.47 31.06
N PRO A 381 40.47 -32.00 31.92
CA PRO A 381 40.16 -33.43 31.80
C PRO A 381 38.65 -33.69 31.70
N ASN A 382 38.24 -34.96 31.74
CA ASN A 382 36.96 -35.45 31.24
C ASN A 382 36.28 -36.42 32.23
N ALA A 383 34.96 -36.61 32.07
CA ALA A 383 34.16 -37.79 32.46
C ALA A 383 33.85 -38.14 33.95
N SER A 384 32.52 -38.23 34.20
CA SER A 384 31.78 -39.33 34.90
C SER A 384 31.52 -39.34 36.42
N THR A 385 30.31 -39.86 36.76
CA THR A 385 29.86 -40.54 38.02
C THR A 385 29.85 -39.69 39.32
N ASP A 386 28.82 -39.68 40.20
CA ASP A 386 27.77 -40.66 40.55
C ASP A 386 26.42 -40.03 41.05
N ASN A 387 25.46 -40.89 41.40
CA ASN A 387 24.13 -40.63 42.04
C ASN A 387 23.89 -41.72 43.13
N PRO A 388 22.82 -41.74 43.98
CA PRO A 388 21.60 -40.92 44.08
C PRO A 388 21.62 -40.00 45.34
N THR A 389 20.63 -39.68 46.20
CA THR A 389 19.26 -40.17 46.61
C THR A 389 18.59 -38.99 47.40
N THR A 390 17.29 -38.86 47.76
CA THR A 390 16.12 -39.77 47.90
C THR A 390 14.79 -38.97 47.75
N GLU A 391 13.64 -39.62 48.01
CA GLU A 391 12.24 -39.08 47.97
C GLU A 391 11.55 -39.23 49.36
N PRO A 392 10.21 -39.08 49.56
CA PRO A 392 9.06 -38.63 48.71
C PRO A 392 8.25 -37.49 49.38
N VAL A 393 6.99 -37.10 49.11
CA VAL A 393 5.76 -37.58 48.37
C VAL A 393 4.97 -36.31 47.91
N SER A 394 3.81 -36.27 47.23
CA SER A 394 2.81 -37.22 46.65
C SER A 394 1.89 -36.48 45.64
N ASP A 395 1.31 -37.21 44.68
CA ASP A 395 -0.11 -37.36 44.24
C ASP A 395 -1.14 -36.17 44.38
N ASP A 396 -2.18 -36.02 43.54
CA ASP A 396 -2.71 -36.93 42.51
C ASP A 396 -3.58 -36.29 41.37
N THR A 397 -3.83 -37.08 40.31
CA THR A 397 -4.99 -37.16 39.39
C THR A 397 -5.28 -36.14 38.30
N SER A 398 -5.83 -36.69 37.20
CA SER A 398 -6.64 -36.04 36.17
C SER A 398 -7.62 -37.06 35.56
N PRO A 399 -8.85 -36.66 35.16
CA PRO A 399 -9.61 -37.28 34.08
C PRO A 399 -9.75 -36.28 32.89
N ARG A 400 -9.52 -36.66 31.63
CA ARG A 400 -10.17 -37.67 30.77
C ARG A 400 -11.55 -37.23 30.25
N SER A 401 -11.73 -37.38 28.94
CA SER A 401 -12.87 -36.95 28.13
C SER A 401 -13.79 -38.11 27.71
N GLU A 402 -15.08 -37.83 27.51
CA GLU A 402 -16.05 -38.70 26.85
C GLU A 402 -16.95 -37.90 25.88
N GLU A 403 -17.62 -38.60 24.95
CA GLU A 403 -18.44 -38.04 23.85
C GLU A 403 -19.96 -38.28 24.08
N PRO A 404 -20.87 -37.63 23.32
CA PRO A 404 -22.25 -37.39 23.79
C PRO A 404 -23.23 -38.56 23.62
N GLU A 405 -24.21 -38.59 24.54
CA GLU A 405 -25.36 -39.50 24.52
C GLU A 405 -26.46 -39.03 23.54
N LYS A 406 -27.31 -39.98 23.09
CA LYS A 406 -28.38 -39.74 22.10
C LYS A 406 -29.73 -39.54 22.80
N THR A 407 -30.42 -38.44 22.52
CA THR A 407 -31.83 -38.27 22.87
C THR A 407 -32.73 -38.71 21.72
N ALA A 408 -33.73 -39.56 22.00
CA ALA A 408 -34.64 -40.10 20.99
C ALA A 408 -35.85 -39.19 20.72
N VAL A 409 -36.49 -39.39 19.57
CA VAL A 409 -37.76 -38.74 19.19
C VAL A 409 -38.92 -39.36 19.97
N ALA A 410 -39.82 -38.53 20.49
CA ALA A 410 -41.16 -38.91 20.89
C ALA A 410 -42.16 -37.94 20.24
N ALA A 411 -43.24 -38.48 19.69
CA ALA A 411 -44.33 -37.71 19.08
C ALA A 411 -45.67 -38.28 19.55
N GLN A 412 -46.50 -37.41 20.14
CA GLN A 412 -47.95 -37.51 20.28
C GLN A 412 -48.50 -36.13 20.65
#